data_AF-A0A257AQ74-F1
#
_entry.id   AF-A0A257AQ74-F1
#
_cell.length_a   1.000
_cell.length_b   1.000
_cell.length_c   1.000
_cell.angle_alpha   90.00
_cell.angle_beta   90.00
_cell.angle_gamma   90.00
#
_symmetry.space_group_name_H-M   'P 1'
#
loop_
_entity.id
_entity.type
_entity.pdbx_description
1 polymer ?
#
loop_
_entity_poly.entity_id
_entity_poly.type
_entity_poly.pdbx_seq_one_letter_code
_entity_poly.pdbx_strand_id
1 'polypeptide(L)'
;MIWQLDIALLFLIVVVAVAAITLRDLLSAIMLLSAYSFLMAVVWVEMHSVDVAFTEAAVGAGATTAFLIAALWRGRRRGRGSGRRLGGGYCPSGDGAAFLPEGAEVLLYREEGGEVVGLPLRTCQKVYGGGA
;
A
#
# COMPACT_ATOMS: atom_id res chain seq x y z
N MET A 1 -34.92 -6.72 -1.38
CA MET A 1 -34.40 -7.03 -2.73
C MET A 1 -35.07 -6.14 -3.75
N ILE A 2 -34.70 -4.87 -3.71
CA ILE A 2 -35.01 -3.95 -4.80
C ILE A 2 -33.89 -4.18 -5.80
N TRP A 3 -34.11 -5.06 -6.79
CA TRP A 3 -33.13 -5.39 -7.82
C TRP A 3 -32.45 -4.18 -8.51
N GLN A 4 -33.11 -3.01 -8.56
CA GLN A 4 -32.50 -1.79 -9.09
C GLN A 4 -31.43 -1.24 -8.15
N LEU A 5 -31.63 -1.35 -6.85
CA LEU A 5 -30.67 -0.89 -5.84
C LEU A 5 -29.41 -1.76 -5.87
N ASP A 6 -29.57 -3.08 -5.94
CA ASP A 6 -28.44 -4.03 -6.01
C ASP A 6 -27.53 -3.73 -7.21
N ILE A 7 -28.13 -3.57 -8.39
CA ILE A 7 -27.42 -3.26 -9.63
C ILE A 7 -26.76 -1.87 -9.54
N ALA A 8 -27.47 -0.87 -9.02
CA ALA A 8 -26.94 0.48 -8.88
C ALA A 8 -25.74 0.52 -7.91
N LEU A 9 -25.81 -0.21 -6.79
CA LEU A 9 -24.77 -0.26 -5.77
C LEU A 9 -23.52 -0.98 -6.30
N LEU A 10 -23.70 -2.13 -6.95
CA LEU A 10 -22.61 -2.87 -7.62
C LEU A 10 -21.94 -2.01 -8.70
N PHE A 11 -22.73 -1.31 -9.52
CA PHE A 11 -22.19 -0.41 -10.53
C PHE A 11 -21.37 0.73 -9.90
N LEU A 12 -21.91 1.38 -8.86
CA LEU A 12 -21.22 2.44 -8.14
C LEU A 12 -19.89 1.97 -7.55
N ILE A 13 -19.86 0.77 -6.97
CA ILE A 13 -18.66 0.15 -6.39
C ILE A 13 -17.57 -0.04 -7.46
N VAL A 14 -17.93 -0.52 -8.65
CA VAL A 14 -16.99 -0.68 -9.77
C VAL A 14 -16.43 0.68 -10.21
N VAL A 15 -17.28 1.70 -10.33
CA VAL A 15 -16.85 3.06 -10.70
C VAL A 15 -15.89 3.63 -9.67
N VAL A 16 -16.18 3.49 -8.37
CA VAL A 16 -15.31 3.96 -7.29
C VAL A 16 -13.99 3.18 -7.25
N ALA A 17 -14.00 1.87 -7.51
CA ALA A 17 -12.79 1.05 -7.57
C ALA A 17 -11.86 1.47 -8.72
N VAL A 18 -12.42 1.69 -9.92
CA VAL A 18 -11.65 2.21 -11.06
C VAL A 18 -11.12 3.61 -10.74
N ALA A 19 -11.96 4.48 -10.18
CA ALA A 19 -11.54 5.81 -9.77
C ALA A 19 -10.34 5.73 -8.82
N ALA A 20 -10.40 4.92 -7.76
CA ALA A 20 -9.35 4.77 -6.76
C ALA A 20 -7.99 4.38 -7.34
N ILE A 21 -7.94 3.54 -8.38
CA ILE A 21 -6.71 3.10 -9.04
C ILE A 21 -6.12 4.22 -9.93
N THR A 22 -6.97 5.08 -10.48
CA THR A 22 -6.52 6.14 -11.41
C THR A 22 -5.92 7.38 -10.73
N LEU A 23 -6.06 7.54 -9.41
CA LEU A 23 -5.50 8.71 -8.73
C LEU A 23 -4.00 8.60 -8.53
N ARG A 24 -3.31 9.69 -8.84
CA ARG A 24 -1.88 9.88 -8.57
C ARG A 24 -1.61 10.34 -7.14
N ASP A 25 -2.59 10.96 -6.50
CA ASP A 25 -2.48 11.46 -5.12
C ASP A 25 -2.85 10.37 -4.10
N LEU A 26 -1.87 9.97 -3.28
CA LEU A 26 -2.06 8.93 -2.26
C LEU A 26 -3.16 9.28 -1.26
N LEU A 27 -3.31 10.54 -0.85
CA LEU A 27 -4.35 10.93 0.11
C LEU A 27 -5.75 10.75 -0.51
N SER A 28 -5.91 11.17 -1.76
CA SER A 28 -7.16 11.06 -2.50
C SER A 28 -7.50 9.59 -2.80
N ALA A 29 -6.49 8.76 -3.11
CA ALA A 29 -6.65 7.31 -3.25
C ALA A 29 -7.12 6.65 -1.94
N ILE A 30 -6.55 7.03 -0.79
CA ILE A 30 -6.96 6.51 0.53
C ILE A 30 -8.42 6.86 0.84
N MET A 31 -8.86 8.09 0.54
CA MET A 31 -10.25 8.51 0.75
C MET A 31 -11.23 7.77 -0.16
N LEU A 32 -10.84 7.46 -1.40
CA LEU A 32 -11.68 6.66 -2.31
C LEU A 32 -11.71 5.18 -1.93
N LEU A 33 -10.60 4.64 -1.44
CA LEU A 33 -10.53 3.27 -0.93
C LEU A 33 -11.41 3.09 0.32
N SER A 34 -11.45 4.08 1.22
CA SER A 34 -12.32 4.04 2.39
C SER A 34 -13.80 4.12 2.01
N ALA A 35 -14.15 4.98 1.04
CA ALA A 35 -15.49 5.05 0.50
C ALA A 35 -15.92 3.74 -0.19
N TYR A 36 -15.02 3.10 -0.94
CA TYR A 36 -15.27 1.78 -1.55
C TYR A 36 -15.63 0.73 -0.50
N SER A 37 -14.85 0.62 0.57
CA SER A 37 -15.12 -0.38 1.62
C SER A 37 -16.40 -0.04 2.42
N PHE A 38 -16.70 1.25 2.63
CA PHE A 38 -18.00 1.65 3.19
C PHE A 38 -19.18 1.26 2.29
N LEU A 39 -19.06 1.43 0.96
CA LEU A 39 -20.09 0.99 0.01
C LEU A 39 -20.26 -0.53 0.04
N MET A 40 -19.18 -1.30 0.17
CA MET A 40 -19.27 -2.74 0.39
C MET A 40 -20.00 -3.09 1.69
N ALA A 41 -19.78 -2.36 2.78
CA ALA A 41 -20.55 -2.52 4.02
C ALA A 41 -22.07 -2.36 3.79
N VAL A 42 -22.49 -1.42 2.93
CA VAL A 42 -23.91 -1.24 2.58
C VAL A 42 -24.46 -2.46 1.83
N VAL A 43 -23.67 -3.10 0.95
CA VAL A 43 -24.07 -4.35 0.27
C VAL A 43 -24.31 -5.48 1.30
N TRP A 44 -23.47 -5.58 2.33
CA TRP A 44 -23.65 -6.57 3.40
C TRP A 44 -24.95 -6.36 4.19
N VAL A 45 -25.39 -5.11 4.36
CA VAL A 45 -26.69 -4.79 4.99
C VAL A 45 -27.86 -5.27 4.12
N GLU A 46 -27.81 -5.07 2.80
CA GLU A 46 -28.84 -5.58 1.87
C GLU A 46 -28.94 -7.10 1.90
N MET A 47 -27.80 -7.81 2.07
CA MET A 47 -27.78 -9.26 2.25
C MET A 47 -28.27 -9.73 3.64
N HIS A 48 -28.86 -8.83 4.43
CA HIS A 48 -29.30 -9.07 5.80
C HIS A 48 -28.19 -9.57 6.73
N SER A 49 -26.93 -9.19 6.47
CA SER A 49 -25.76 -9.54 7.28
C SER A 49 -25.19 -8.31 8.00
N VAL A 50 -25.93 -7.84 9.00
CA VAL A 50 -25.59 -6.60 9.72
C VAL A 50 -24.31 -6.70 10.55
N ASP A 51 -24.00 -7.90 11.08
CA ASP A 51 -22.80 -8.11 11.89
C ASP A 51 -21.52 -7.96 11.06
N VAL A 52 -21.53 -8.53 9.85
CA VAL A 52 -20.43 -8.40 8.89
C VAL A 52 -20.33 -6.97 8.37
N ALA A 53 -21.47 -6.34 8.08
CA ALA A 53 -21.49 -4.94 7.66
C ALA A 53 -20.87 -3.99 8.69
N PHE A 54 -21.16 -4.19 9.98
CA PHE A 54 -20.64 -3.32 11.05
C PHE A 54 -19.13 -3.45 11.20
N THR A 55 -18.63 -4.69 11.16
CA THR A 55 -17.18 -4.95 11.26
C THR A 55 -16.43 -4.47 10.01
N GLU A 56 -17.00 -4.64 8.82
CA GLU A 56 -16.44 -4.11 7.58
C GLU A 56 -16.42 -2.58 7.57
N ALA A 57 -17.48 -1.91 8.03
CA ALA A 57 -17.50 -0.45 8.12
C ALA A 57 -16.45 0.07 9.12
N ALA A 58 -16.32 -0.59 10.27
CA ALA A 58 -15.36 -0.20 11.31
C ALA A 58 -13.90 -0.41 10.86
N VAL A 59 -13.58 -1.56 10.27
CA VAL A 59 -12.21 -1.89 9.86
C VAL A 59 -11.86 -1.22 8.54
N GLY A 60 -12.76 -1.27 7.56
CA GLY A 60 -12.55 -0.78 6.20
C GLY A 60 -12.50 0.74 6.08
N ALA A 61 -13.57 1.42 6.50
CA ALA A 61 -13.62 2.89 6.45
C ALA A 61 -12.93 3.54 7.66
N GLY A 62 -12.98 2.91 8.83
CA GLY A 62 -12.38 3.45 10.06
C GLY A 62 -10.88 3.15 10.20
N ALA A 63 -10.56 1.94 10.66
CA ALA A 63 -9.21 1.58 11.07
C ALA A 63 -8.19 1.64 9.91
N THR A 64 -8.55 1.09 8.74
CA THR A 64 -7.66 1.03 7.58
C THR A 64 -7.29 2.43 7.08
N THR A 65 -8.25 3.35 7.02
CA THR A 65 -8.01 4.76 6.66
C THR A 65 -7.05 5.43 7.65
N ALA A 66 -7.25 5.23 8.95
CA ALA A 66 -6.37 5.78 9.99
C ALA A 66 -4.94 5.26 9.86
N PHE A 67 -4.77 3.95 9.62
CA PHE A 67 -3.45 3.36 9.41
C PHE A 67 -2.78 3.84 8.13
N LEU A 68 -3.52 3.94 7.02
CA LEU A 68 -2.99 4.43 5.75
C LEU A 68 -2.56 5.89 5.82
N ILE A 69 -3.32 6.75 6.50
CA ILE A 69 -2.94 8.15 6.73
C ILE A 69 -1.70 8.23 7.63
N ALA A 70 -1.63 7.43 8.70
CA ALA A 70 -0.46 7.38 9.57
C ALA A 70 0.81 6.90 8.82
N ALA A 71 0.67 5.90 7.95
CA ALA A 71 1.73 5.41 7.09
C ALA A 71 2.18 6.49 6.08
N LEU A 72 1.24 7.17 5.42
CA LEU A 72 1.52 8.26 4.48
C LEU A 72 2.30 9.38 5.16
N TRP A 73 1.89 9.79 6.35
CA TRP A 73 2.55 10.84 7.11
C TRP A 73 3.97 10.45 7.53
N ARG A 74 4.17 9.19 7.97
CA ARG A 74 5.49 8.67 8.33
C ARG A 74 6.40 8.53 7.09
N GLY A 75 5.87 8.12 5.94
CA GLY A 75 6.59 8.06 4.67
C GLY A 75 7.08 9.43 4.20
N ARG A 76 6.23 10.46 4.29
CA ARG A 76 6.61 11.85 3.94
C ARG A 76 7.73 12.42 4.82
N ARG A 77 7.83 12.01 6.08
CA ARG A 77 8.90 12.46 7.00
C ARG A 77 10.26 11.86 6.66
N ARG A 78 10.31 10.57 6.27
CA ARG A 78 11.55 9.90 5.86
C ARG A 78 12.12 10.47 4.56
N GLY A 79 11.26 10.91 3.64
CA GLY A 79 11.67 11.60 2.41
C GLY A 79 12.29 12.99 2.61
N ARG A 80 12.09 13.63 3.78
CA ARG A 80 12.63 14.97 4.10
C ARG A 80 13.85 14.97 5.02
N GLY A 81 14.10 13.88 5.76
CA GLY A 81 15.21 13.78 6.70
C GLY A 81 16.48 13.10 6.17
N SER A 82 16.46 12.54 4.95
CA SER A 82 17.62 11.87 4.37
C SER A 82 18.29 12.71 3.30
N GLY A 83 19.01 13.74 3.73
CA GLY A 83 20.12 14.34 2.98
C GLY A 83 21.35 13.43 2.98
N ARG A 84 21.19 12.13 2.69
CA ARG A 84 22.30 11.25 2.29
C ARG A 84 22.09 10.91 0.83
N ARG A 85 23.07 11.32 0.00
CA ARG A 85 23.19 10.93 -1.40
C ARG A 85 22.91 9.44 -1.55
N LEU A 86 21.71 9.09 -1.96
CA LEU A 86 21.47 7.84 -2.65
C LEU A 86 21.51 8.21 -4.12
N GLY A 87 22.70 8.04 -4.70
CA GLY A 87 22.79 7.74 -6.11
C GLY A 87 21.91 6.52 -6.35
N GLY A 88 20.82 6.73 -7.08
CA GLY A 88 19.82 5.74 -7.39
C GLY A 88 19.02 6.32 -8.54
N GLY A 89 19.55 6.12 -9.75
CA GLY A 89 18.94 6.57 -10.97
C GLY A 89 17.54 5.98 -11.11
N TYR A 90 16.56 6.86 -11.31
CA TYR A 90 15.34 6.53 -12.02
C TYR A 90 15.49 7.18 -13.39
N CYS A 91 15.72 6.38 -14.43
CA CYS A 91 15.43 6.83 -15.79
C CYS A 91 13.95 6.55 -16.02
N PRO A 92 13.08 7.55 -16.22
CA PRO A 92 11.76 7.27 -16.75
C PRO A 92 11.94 7.07 -18.25
N SER A 93 11.75 5.85 -18.72
CA SER A 93 11.43 5.63 -20.13
C SER A 93 10.25 4.69 -20.18
N GLY A 94 9.35 5.05 -21.09
CA GLY A 94 7.98 4.60 -21.15
C GLY A 94 7.85 3.08 -21.22
N ASP A 95 6.61 2.70 -20.94
CA ASP A 95 6.00 1.46 -21.38
C ASP A 95 6.32 0.24 -20.50
N GLY A 96 5.27 -0.30 -19.89
CA GLY A 96 5.24 -1.70 -19.48
C GLY A 96 5.43 -1.95 -17.99
N ALA A 97 4.52 -2.74 -17.46
CA ALA A 97 4.47 -3.21 -16.08
C ALA A 97 5.73 -3.97 -15.65
N ALA A 98 6.10 -3.81 -14.38
CA ALA A 98 6.82 -4.85 -13.63
C ALA A 98 6.20 -4.97 -12.24
N PHE A 99 5.12 -5.75 -12.21
CA PHE A 99 4.66 -6.51 -11.06
C PHE A 99 5.83 -7.36 -10.55
N LEU A 100 6.31 -7.12 -9.32
CA LEU A 100 7.23 -8.01 -8.62
C LEU A 100 6.56 -8.48 -7.33
N PRO A 101 5.80 -9.59 -7.36
CA PRO A 101 5.42 -10.33 -6.18
C PRO A 101 6.52 -11.32 -5.78
N GLU A 102 6.47 -11.72 -4.50
CA GLU A 102 6.88 -13.03 -3.96
C GLU A 102 8.28 -13.54 -4.34
N GLY A 103 9.32 -13.16 -3.58
CA GLY A 103 10.60 -13.88 -3.63
C GLY A 103 11.89 -13.16 -3.20
N ALA A 104 11.87 -11.86 -2.84
CA ALA A 104 13.09 -11.18 -2.42
C ALA A 104 13.34 -11.33 -0.91
N GLU A 105 14.36 -12.12 -0.60
CA GLU A 105 14.90 -12.49 0.72
C GLU A 105 14.59 -11.54 1.89
N VAL A 106 13.97 -12.14 2.90
CA VAL A 106 13.78 -11.64 4.26
C VAL A 106 15.13 -11.36 4.90
N LEU A 107 15.54 -10.09 4.96
CA LEU A 107 16.60 -9.64 5.86
C LEU A 107 15.97 -9.18 7.17
N LEU A 108 15.98 -10.07 8.17
CA LEU A 108 15.54 -9.78 9.53
C LEU A 108 16.42 -8.69 10.15
N TYR A 109 15.82 -7.56 10.51
CA TYR A 109 16.46 -6.57 11.36
C TYR A 109 15.96 -6.73 12.80
N ARG A 110 16.87 -7.16 13.70
CA ARG A 110 16.68 -7.15 15.16
C ARG A 110 17.42 -5.94 15.71
N GLU A 111 16.68 -5.02 16.31
CA GLU A 111 17.21 -3.82 16.99
C GLU A 111 17.55 -4.22 18.44
N GLU A 112 18.83 -4.37 18.74
CA GLU A 112 19.35 -4.50 20.11
C GLU A 112 20.32 -3.34 20.35
N GLY A 113 19.88 -2.39 21.17
CA GLY A 113 20.80 -1.48 21.87
C GLY A 113 21.62 -0.53 21.01
N GLY A 114 21.08 -0.03 19.89
CA GLY A 114 21.69 1.09 19.17
C GLY A 114 22.98 0.77 18.38
N GLU A 115 23.24 -0.50 18.07
CA GLU A 115 24.32 -0.91 17.17
C GLU A 115 23.80 -1.80 16.03
N VAL A 116 23.98 -1.34 14.78
CA VAL A 116 23.47 -2.01 13.58
C VAL A 116 24.50 -3.04 13.12
N VAL A 117 24.36 -4.29 13.56
CA VAL A 117 25.25 -5.39 13.15
C VAL A 117 24.66 -6.11 11.94
N GLY A 118 25.13 -5.77 10.73
CA GLY A 118 24.85 -6.52 9.51
C GLY A 118 25.81 -7.70 9.34
N LEU A 119 25.29 -8.90 9.06
CA LEU A 119 26.13 -10.04 8.68
C LEU A 119 26.77 -9.82 7.29
N PRO A 120 28.03 -10.24 7.09
CA PRO A 120 28.85 -9.73 6.00
C PRO A 120 28.59 -10.37 4.64
N LEU A 121 28.52 -9.50 3.62
CA LEU A 121 28.86 -9.76 2.21
C LEU A 121 30.33 -10.21 2.07
N ARG A 122 30.74 -11.34 2.67
CA ARG A 122 32.09 -11.91 2.43
C ARG A 122 32.31 -12.33 0.96
N THR A 123 31.29 -12.25 0.10
CA THR A 123 31.36 -12.55 -1.34
C THR A 123 31.72 -11.32 -2.20
N CYS A 124 31.44 -10.08 -1.77
CA CYS A 124 31.62 -8.92 -2.65
C CYS A 124 33.08 -8.47 -2.82
N GLN A 125 33.96 -8.68 -1.83
CA GLN A 125 35.32 -8.15 -1.90
C GLN A 125 36.31 -9.04 -2.67
N LYS A 126 35.91 -10.24 -3.11
CA LYS A 126 36.74 -11.08 -3.99
C LYS A 126 36.66 -10.67 -5.47
N VAL A 127 35.70 -9.82 -5.85
CA VAL A 127 35.51 -9.35 -7.24
C VAL A 127 36.19 -8.00 -7.50
N TYR A 128 36.34 -7.15 -6.49
CA TYR A 128 36.92 -5.80 -6.64
C TYR A 128 38.41 -5.68 -6.28
N GLY A 129 39.13 -6.80 -6.18
CA GLY A 129 40.58 -6.82 -6.04
C GLY A 129 41.22 -7.77 -7.04
N GLY A 130 41.64 -7.29 -8.22
CA GLY A 130 42.48 -8.07 -9.13
C GLY A 130 42.63 -7.54 -10.57
N GLY A 131 43.64 -6.69 -10.78
CA GLY A 131 44.41 -6.53 -12.04
C GLY A 131 43.69 -5.88 -13.24
N ALA A 132 44.32 -5.05 -14.06
CA ALA A 132 45.68 -4.53 -14.15
C ALA A 132 45.62 -3.26 -15.02
#